data_AF-F9GFS8-F1
#
_entry.id   AF-F9GFS8-F1
#
_cell.length_a   1.000
_cell.length_b   1.000
_cell.length_c   1.000
_cell.angle_alpha   90.00
_cell.angle_beta   90.00
_cell.angle_gamma   90.00
#
_symmetry.space_group_name_H-M   'P 1'
#
loop_
_entity.id
_entity.type
_entity.pdbx_description
1 polymer ?
#
loop_
_entity_poly.entity_id
_entity_poly.type
_entity_poly.pdbx_seq_one_letter_code
_entity_poly.pdbx_strand_id
1 'polypeptide(L)'
;RNPGPILLPILGRKPNPNEPGIPIDVSRANLFDTTYVHQALRNSMILWEYYNYYIKALLWVCSGTTSGMDQWVGEISQARHHPSKIFFNKSMKVCPYLSLPYRPRQPGPSLWLYALRSAFVQTPIPDTHGRQVDLAPLPKRINESGVVEFVDNGRPEYDRLKFRTIQPDVIVLCTGYQQTFPFLDNTHKTSTHHLSSYVRGIWRRDEPAMGFIGFVRPSLGAIPPLAEMQAQL
;
A
#
# COMPACT_ATOMS: atom_id res chain seq x y z
N ARG A 1 -2.35 -5.12 -10.59
CA ARG A 1 -3.62 -5.78 -10.98
C ARG A 1 -4.27 -6.29 -9.72
N ASN A 2 -5.59 -6.43 -9.70
CA ASN A 2 -6.27 -7.01 -8.55
C ASN A 2 -5.79 -8.44 -8.29
N PRO A 3 -5.75 -8.84 -7.01
CA PRO A 3 -5.25 -10.15 -6.60
C PRO A 3 -6.09 -11.34 -7.12
N GLY A 4 -7.30 -11.10 -7.65
CA GLY A 4 -8.13 -12.15 -8.25
C GLY A 4 -8.53 -13.23 -7.24
N PRO A 5 -9.24 -12.87 -6.15
CA PRO A 5 -9.65 -13.86 -5.15
C PRO A 5 -10.56 -14.92 -5.76
N ILE A 6 -10.30 -16.18 -5.43
CA ILE A 6 -11.13 -17.31 -5.81
C ILE A 6 -12.33 -17.36 -4.86
N LEU A 7 -13.55 -17.39 -5.42
CA LEU A 7 -14.77 -17.64 -4.67
C LEU A 7 -15.03 -19.14 -4.58
N LEU A 8 -15.33 -19.63 -3.38
CA LEU A 8 -15.58 -21.03 -3.03
C LEU A 8 -14.45 -21.99 -3.44
N PRO A 9 -13.18 -21.74 -3.08
CA PRO A 9 -12.06 -22.65 -3.37
C PRO A 9 -12.24 -24.03 -2.73
N ILE A 10 -13.02 -24.16 -1.64
CA ILE A 10 -13.38 -25.46 -1.06
C ILE A 10 -14.09 -26.41 -2.04
N LEU A 11 -14.74 -25.85 -3.07
CA LEU A 11 -15.38 -26.62 -4.15
C LEU A 11 -14.39 -26.99 -5.28
N GLY A 12 -13.08 -26.83 -5.07
CA GLY A 12 -12.04 -27.15 -6.06
C GLY A 12 -11.87 -26.08 -7.15
N ARG A 13 -12.45 -24.89 -6.99
CA ARG A 13 -12.30 -23.77 -7.93
C ARG A 13 -10.86 -23.27 -7.95
N LYS A 14 -10.34 -22.95 -9.15
CA LYS A 14 -8.96 -22.53 -9.39
C LYS A 14 -8.92 -21.17 -10.12
N PRO A 15 -7.81 -20.42 -10.03
CA PRO A 15 -7.65 -19.20 -10.81
C PRO A 15 -7.68 -19.52 -12.30
N ASN A 16 -8.33 -18.69 -13.10
CA ASN A 16 -8.26 -18.78 -14.56
C ASN A 16 -7.03 -18.01 -15.06
N PRO A 17 -6.00 -18.67 -15.63
CA PRO A 17 -4.79 -17.99 -16.10
C PRO A 17 -5.05 -17.05 -17.30
N ASN A 18 -6.15 -17.27 -18.02
CA ASN A 18 -6.53 -16.48 -19.19
C ASN A 18 -7.42 -15.28 -18.83
N GLU A 19 -7.84 -15.14 -17.57
CA GLU A 19 -8.66 -14.03 -17.15
C GLU A 19 -7.80 -12.76 -17.01
N PRO A 20 -8.08 -11.69 -17.79
CA PRO A 20 -7.31 -10.47 -17.70
C PRO A 20 -7.57 -9.82 -16.35
N GLY A 21 -6.61 -9.92 -15.43
CA GLY A 21 -6.74 -9.31 -14.10
C GLY A 21 -7.01 -7.81 -14.19
N ILE A 22 -8.08 -7.35 -13.54
CA ILE A 22 -8.51 -5.95 -13.59
C ILE A 22 -7.42 -5.04 -12.99
N PRO A 23 -7.03 -3.92 -13.64
CA PRO A 23 -6.11 -2.97 -13.04
C PRO A 23 -6.70 -2.42 -11.73
N ILE A 24 -5.90 -2.39 -10.67
CA ILE A 24 -6.38 -1.90 -9.37
C ILE A 24 -6.78 -0.41 -9.42
N ASP A 25 -6.19 0.32 -10.35
CA ASP A 25 -6.43 1.75 -10.54
C ASP A 25 -7.85 2.07 -11.04
N VAL A 26 -8.54 1.06 -11.61
CA VAL A 26 -9.92 1.15 -12.09
C VAL A 26 -10.93 0.45 -11.17
N SER A 27 -10.50 -0.46 -10.29
CA SER A 27 -11.37 -1.05 -9.26
C SER A 27 -11.34 -0.18 -8.01
N ARG A 28 -12.15 0.89 -8.00
CA ARG A 28 -12.19 1.84 -6.90
C ARG A 28 -13.36 1.56 -5.97
N ALA A 29 -13.17 1.87 -4.70
CA ALA A 29 -14.31 2.20 -3.84
C ALA A 29 -14.86 3.52 -4.37
N ASN A 30 -16.02 3.49 -5.01
CA ASN A 30 -16.63 4.65 -5.64
C ASN A 30 -18.10 4.75 -5.24
N LEU A 31 -18.36 5.10 -3.98
CA LEU A 31 -19.72 5.41 -3.56
C LEU A 31 -20.04 6.83 -4.03
N PHE A 32 -20.56 6.95 -5.26
CA PHE A 32 -20.93 8.21 -5.93
C PHE A 32 -19.76 9.12 -6.37
N ASP A 33 -18.52 8.62 -6.36
CA ASP A 33 -17.33 9.41 -6.76
C ASP A 33 -17.21 9.64 -8.28
N THR A 34 -18.00 8.92 -9.09
CA THR A 34 -18.04 9.12 -10.55
C THR A 34 -19.05 10.18 -10.98
N THR A 35 -19.77 10.79 -10.02
CA THR A 35 -20.77 11.85 -10.24
C THR A 35 -20.59 12.99 -9.22
N TYR A 36 -21.50 13.97 -9.21
CA TYR A 36 -21.46 15.08 -8.26
C TYR A 36 -21.61 14.57 -6.81
N VAL A 37 -20.49 14.49 -6.09
CA VAL A 37 -20.48 14.17 -4.65
C VAL A 37 -21.25 15.25 -3.89
N HIS A 38 -22.30 14.84 -3.19
CA HIS A 38 -23.15 15.72 -2.38
C HIS A 38 -22.30 16.54 -1.39
N GLN A 39 -22.61 17.83 -1.20
CA GLN A 39 -21.81 18.75 -0.38
C GLN A 39 -21.58 18.24 1.06
N ALA A 40 -22.58 17.57 1.65
CA ALA A 40 -22.44 16.97 2.98
C ALA A 40 -21.37 15.85 3.04
N LEU A 41 -21.22 15.07 1.97
CA LEU A 41 -20.18 14.03 1.88
C LEU A 41 -18.83 14.66 1.54
N ARG A 42 -18.80 15.66 0.64
CA ARG A 42 -17.57 16.38 0.25
C ARG A 42 -16.93 17.11 1.43
N ASN A 43 -17.74 17.76 2.27
CA ASN A 43 -17.27 18.60 3.36
C ASN A 43 -17.11 17.83 4.68
N SER A 44 -17.14 16.49 4.65
CA SER A 44 -17.01 15.64 5.84
C SER A 44 -16.08 14.45 5.59
N MET A 45 -15.73 13.73 6.67
CA MET A 45 -14.95 12.49 6.61
C MET A 45 -15.79 11.23 6.38
N ILE A 46 -17.12 11.35 6.27
CA ILE A 46 -18.05 10.21 6.20
C ILE A 46 -17.70 9.28 5.03
N LEU A 47 -17.42 9.87 3.86
CA LEU A 47 -17.05 9.11 2.66
C LEU A 47 -15.74 8.32 2.87
N TRP A 48 -14.76 8.97 3.49
CA TRP A 48 -13.46 8.36 3.77
C TRP A 48 -13.54 7.27 4.83
N GLU A 49 -14.38 7.44 5.86
CA GLU A 49 -14.65 6.40 6.85
C GLU A 49 -15.37 5.20 6.24
N TYR A 50 -16.35 5.43 5.36
CA TYR A 50 -16.96 4.36 4.58
C TYR A 50 -15.90 3.58 3.78
N TYR A 51 -14.99 4.28 3.08
CA TYR A 51 -13.89 3.64 2.37
C TYR A 51 -12.93 2.89 3.29
N ASN A 52 -12.66 3.39 4.49
CA ASN A 52 -11.87 2.69 5.50
C ASN A 52 -12.47 1.33 5.86
N TYR A 53 -13.76 1.28 6.20
CA TYR A 53 -14.44 0.02 6.50
C TYR A 53 -14.53 -0.89 5.27
N TYR A 54 -14.94 -0.35 4.12
CA TYR A 54 -15.10 -1.11 2.88
C TYR A 54 -13.79 -1.76 2.44
N ILE A 55 -12.70 -0.99 2.38
CA ILE A 55 -11.38 -1.50 1.96
C ILE A 55 -10.87 -2.55 2.95
N LYS A 56 -10.93 -2.29 4.26
CA LYS A 56 -10.46 -3.25 5.27
C LYS A 56 -11.27 -4.55 5.25
N ALA A 57 -12.59 -4.47 5.12
CA ALA A 57 -13.45 -5.63 5.00
C ALA A 57 -13.10 -6.45 3.74
N LEU A 58 -12.94 -5.79 2.60
CA LEU A 58 -12.57 -6.46 1.35
C LEU A 58 -11.20 -7.15 1.45
N LEU A 59 -10.18 -6.45 1.95
CA LEU A 59 -8.84 -7.03 2.14
C LEU A 59 -8.88 -8.24 3.07
N TRP A 60 -9.62 -8.14 4.18
CA TRP A 60 -9.74 -9.23 5.14
C TRP A 60 -10.46 -10.43 4.53
N VAL A 61 -11.61 -10.24 3.86
CA VAL A 61 -12.34 -11.32 3.20
C VAL A 61 -11.45 -12.01 2.16
N CYS A 62 -10.77 -11.24 1.31
CA CYS A 62 -9.98 -11.77 0.20
C CYS A 62 -8.68 -12.45 0.63
N SER A 63 -8.03 -12.00 1.70
CA SER A 63 -6.65 -12.43 2.01
C SER A 63 -6.38 -12.76 3.48
N GLY A 64 -7.33 -12.47 4.37
CA GLY A 64 -7.23 -12.71 5.82
C GLY A 64 -6.56 -11.59 6.62
N THR A 65 -6.19 -10.48 5.97
CA THR A 65 -5.47 -9.35 6.57
C THR A 65 -6.08 -8.02 6.13
N THR A 66 -6.02 -7.00 6.99
CA THR A 66 -6.47 -5.63 6.70
C THR A 66 -5.32 -4.68 6.35
N SER A 67 -4.07 -5.16 6.45
CA SER A 67 -2.85 -4.36 6.32
C SER A 67 -2.56 -3.90 4.90
N GLY A 68 -3.01 -4.69 3.92
CA GLY A 68 -2.74 -4.48 2.50
C GLY A 68 -3.20 -5.70 1.71
N MET A 69 -2.91 -5.71 0.41
CA MET A 69 -3.27 -6.84 -0.44
C MET A 69 -2.38 -8.04 -0.11
N ASP A 70 -2.94 -9.03 0.57
CA ASP A 70 -2.24 -10.24 1.00
C ASP A 70 -0.97 -9.97 1.81
N GLN A 71 -0.97 -8.85 2.54
CA GLN A 71 0.15 -8.39 3.35
C GLN A 71 -0.02 -8.84 4.80
N TRP A 72 0.76 -9.85 5.21
CA TRP A 72 0.69 -10.44 6.56
C TRP A 72 1.77 -9.91 7.52
N VAL A 73 2.66 -9.05 7.04
CA VAL A 73 3.74 -8.43 7.83
C VAL A 73 4.09 -7.06 7.24
N GLY A 74 4.75 -6.21 8.02
CA GLY A 74 5.24 -4.91 7.58
C GLY A 74 4.14 -3.87 7.45
N GLU A 75 3.04 -4.04 8.17
CA GLU A 75 1.96 -3.06 8.19
C GLU A 75 2.42 -1.73 8.79
N ILE A 76 1.74 -0.66 8.35
CA ILE A 76 1.96 0.67 8.91
C ILE A 76 1.42 0.73 10.35
N SER A 77 1.93 1.66 11.15
CA SER A 77 1.43 1.88 12.52
C SER A 77 -0.08 2.16 12.54
N GLN A 78 -0.77 1.67 13.58
CA GLN A 78 -2.22 1.79 13.72
C GLN A 78 -2.72 3.24 13.58
N ALA A 79 -1.98 4.21 14.14
CA ALA A 79 -2.31 5.64 14.05
C ALA A 79 -2.34 6.19 12.60
N ARG A 80 -1.66 5.51 11.67
CA ARG A 80 -1.60 5.86 10.25
C ARG A 80 -2.36 4.87 9.37
N HIS A 81 -2.96 3.81 9.94
CA HIS A 81 -3.66 2.76 9.21
C HIS A 81 -5.07 3.18 8.80
N HIS A 82 -5.14 4.21 7.96
CA HIS A 82 -6.36 4.72 7.35
C HIS A 82 -6.11 4.92 5.84
N PRO A 83 -6.98 4.45 4.91
CA PRO A 83 -6.74 4.51 3.47
C PRO A 83 -6.40 5.90 2.91
N SER A 84 -6.88 6.99 3.54
CA SER A 84 -6.50 8.36 3.14
C SER A 84 -5.04 8.72 3.44
N LYS A 85 -4.34 7.94 4.27
CA LYS A 85 -2.97 8.20 4.74
C LYS A 85 -1.94 7.18 4.23
N ILE A 86 -2.37 6.19 3.45
CA ILE A 86 -1.51 5.10 2.99
C ILE A 86 -1.53 4.96 1.48
N PHE A 87 -0.42 4.48 0.94
CA PHE A 87 -0.32 4.02 -0.44
C PHE A 87 -0.30 2.49 -0.43
N PHE A 88 -1.26 1.87 -1.11
CA PHE A 88 -1.24 0.43 -1.28
C PHE A 88 -0.14 0.04 -2.26
N ASN A 89 0.65 -0.98 -1.89
CA ASN A 89 1.56 -1.63 -2.82
C ASN A 89 0.73 -2.34 -3.90
N LYS A 90 0.78 -1.85 -5.14
CA LYS A 90 0.00 -2.39 -6.27
C LYS A 90 0.59 -3.67 -6.87
N SER A 91 1.77 -4.08 -6.42
CA SER A 91 2.47 -5.28 -6.86
C SER A 91 2.23 -6.43 -5.89
N MET A 92 1.71 -7.53 -6.41
CA MET A 92 1.47 -8.76 -5.66
C MET A 92 2.57 -9.80 -5.84
N LYS A 93 3.55 -9.55 -6.71
CA LYS A 93 4.54 -10.57 -7.11
C LYS A 93 5.44 -11.02 -5.95
N VAL A 94 5.76 -10.10 -5.05
CA VAL A 94 6.64 -10.38 -3.90
C VAL A 94 5.87 -10.81 -2.65
N CYS A 95 4.58 -10.48 -2.54
CA CYS A 95 3.75 -10.76 -1.37
C CYS A 95 3.78 -12.23 -0.92
N PRO A 96 3.72 -13.25 -1.81
CA PRO A 96 3.81 -14.65 -1.40
C PRO A 96 5.11 -14.97 -0.65
N TYR A 97 6.25 -14.42 -1.11
CA TYR A 97 7.55 -14.68 -0.50
C TYR A 97 7.73 -13.98 0.86
N LEU A 98 7.06 -12.85 1.06
CA LEU A 98 7.06 -12.09 2.32
C LEU A 98 6.06 -12.66 3.34
N SER A 99 4.82 -12.92 2.92
CA SER A 99 3.69 -13.20 3.80
C SER A 99 3.59 -14.68 4.18
N LEU A 100 4.08 -15.61 3.35
CA LEU A 100 3.93 -17.05 3.56
C LEU A 100 4.38 -17.52 4.96
N PRO A 101 5.49 -17.03 5.55
CA PRO A 101 5.94 -17.45 6.88
C PRO A 101 5.07 -16.95 8.05
N TYR A 102 4.25 -15.92 7.82
CA TYR A 102 3.44 -15.26 8.86
C TYR A 102 1.98 -15.72 8.86
N ARG A 103 1.59 -16.56 7.91
CA ARG A 103 0.25 -17.17 7.88
C ARG A 103 0.08 -18.15 9.05
N PRO A 104 -1.12 -18.27 9.63
CA PRO A 104 -1.41 -19.29 10.63
C PRO A 104 -1.11 -20.69 10.11
N ARG A 105 -0.32 -21.45 10.87
CA ARG A 105 0.02 -22.86 10.59
C ARG A 105 -0.18 -23.77 11.79
N GLN A 106 -0.06 -23.22 12.99
CA GLN A 106 -0.20 -23.98 14.22
C GLN A 106 -1.69 -24.15 14.57
N PRO A 107 -2.09 -25.33 15.07
CA PRO A 107 -3.47 -25.55 15.52
C PRO A 107 -3.89 -24.50 16.56
N GLY A 108 -5.04 -23.87 16.33
CA GLY A 108 -5.57 -22.85 17.24
C GLY A 108 -6.69 -22.02 16.59
N PRO A 109 -7.28 -21.07 17.34
CA PRO A 109 -8.38 -20.25 16.86
C PRO A 109 -8.04 -19.46 15.59
N SER A 110 -6.78 -18.99 15.48
CA SER A 110 -6.30 -18.24 14.31
C SER A 110 -6.28 -19.08 13.04
N LEU A 111 -5.82 -20.34 13.13
CA LEU A 111 -5.82 -21.28 12.02
C LEU A 111 -7.25 -21.69 11.64
N TRP A 112 -8.13 -21.90 12.61
CA TRP A 112 -9.54 -22.20 12.37
C TRP A 112 -10.25 -21.06 11.63
N LEU A 113 -10.10 -19.83 12.10
CA LEU A 113 -10.69 -18.66 11.45
C LEU A 113 -10.11 -18.46 10.04
N TYR A 114 -8.80 -18.65 9.89
CA TYR A 114 -8.13 -18.59 8.59
C TYR A 114 -8.68 -19.66 7.63
N ALA A 115 -8.77 -20.91 8.07
CA ALA A 115 -9.26 -22.03 7.27
C ALA A 115 -10.72 -21.81 6.84
N LEU A 116 -11.60 -21.47 7.78
CA LEU A 116 -13.01 -21.20 7.52
C LEU A 116 -13.19 -20.07 6.50
N ARG A 117 -12.53 -18.93 6.71
CA ARG A 117 -12.61 -17.80 5.77
C ARG A 117 -12.04 -18.18 4.39
N SER A 118 -10.86 -18.81 4.37
CA SER A 118 -10.18 -19.20 3.13
C SER A 118 -10.97 -20.24 2.32
N ALA A 119 -11.85 -21.01 2.95
CA ALA A 119 -12.73 -21.96 2.27
C ALA A 119 -13.75 -21.26 1.36
N PHE A 120 -14.19 -20.04 1.72
CA PHE A 120 -15.16 -19.26 0.96
C PHE A 120 -14.52 -18.26 0.00
N VAL A 121 -13.47 -17.56 0.41
CA VAL A 121 -12.78 -16.59 -0.45
C VAL A 121 -11.28 -16.62 -0.17
N GLN A 122 -10.46 -16.76 -1.20
CA GLN A 122 -9.01 -16.76 -1.02
C GLN A 122 -8.27 -16.18 -2.23
N THR A 123 -7.41 -15.20 -1.98
CA THR A 123 -6.38 -14.76 -2.91
C THR A 123 -5.43 -15.93 -3.18
N PRO A 124 -5.16 -16.29 -4.45
CA PRO A 124 -4.28 -17.41 -4.77
C PRO A 124 -2.92 -17.27 -4.08
N ILE A 125 -2.49 -18.33 -3.40
CA ILE A 125 -1.19 -18.38 -2.74
C ILE A 125 -0.30 -19.27 -3.61
N PRO A 126 0.55 -18.68 -4.47
CA PRO A 126 1.43 -19.47 -5.30
C PRO A 126 2.47 -20.19 -4.43
N ASP A 127 2.90 -21.36 -4.89
CA ASP A 127 4.03 -22.04 -4.28
C ASP A 127 5.30 -21.19 -4.49
N THR A 128 6.03 -20.98 -3.41
CA THR A 128 7.29 -20.22 -3.42
C THR A 128 8.49 -21.12 -3.70
N HIS A 129 8.29 -22.44 -3.74
CA HIS A 129 9.34 -23.45 -3.90
C HIS A 129 10.46 -23.28 -2.87
N GLY A 130 10.09 -22.97 -1.62
CA GLY A 130 11.02 -22.75 -0.52
C GLY A 130 11.76 -21.41 -0.55
N ARG A 131 11.58 -20.57 -1.58
CA ARG A 131 12.14 -19.21 -1.59
C ARG A 131 11.37 -18.29 -0.66
N GLN A 132 12.06 -17.36 -0.04
CA GLN A 132 11.48 -16.44 0.93
C GLN A 132 12.15 -15.08 0.84
N VAL A 133 11.40 -14.03 1.19
CA VAL A 133 11.94 -12.70 1.45
C VAL A 133 11.66 -12.39 2.91
N ASP A 134 12.71 -12.13 3.68
CA ASP A 134 12.56 -11.71 5.07
C ASP A 134 12.37 -10.19 5.16
N LEU A 135 11.41 -9.77 5.98
CA LEU A 135 11.28 -8.38 6.38
C LEU A 135 12.14 -8.16 7.63
N ALA A 136 12.75 -6.99 7.75
CA ALA A 136 13.48 -6.58 8.93
C ALA A 136 13.05 -5.18 9.39
N PRO A 137 13.18 -4.85 10.69
CA PRO A 137 13.06 -3.47 11.16
C PRO A 137 14.11 -2.54 10.53
N LEU A 138 13.98 -1.25 10.79
CA LEU A 138 15.00 -0.29 10.37
C LEU A 138 16.36 -0.66 11.03
N PRO A 139 17.45 -0.73 10.25
CA PRO A 139 18.78 -0.91 10.81
C PRO A 139 19.13 0.21 11.80
N LYS A 140 19.66 -0.18 12.97
CA LYS A 140 20.26 0.75 13.93
C LYS A 140 21.62 1.22 13.43
N ARG A 141 22.44 0.27 12.97
CA ARG A 141 23.75 0.50 12.36
C ARG A 141 24.20 -0.72 11.58
N ILE A 142 25.21 -0.52 10.75
CA ILE A 142 26.02 -1.59 10.17
C ILE A 142 27.39 -1.45 10.81
N ASN A 143 27.89 -2.52 11.43
CA ASN A 143 29.17 -2.47 12.13
C ASN A 143 30.35 -2.54 11.14
N GLU A 144 31.57 -2.45 11.66
CA GLU A 144 32.80 -2.49 10.85
C GLU A 144 32.98 -3.79 10.06
N SER A 145 32.40 -4.91 10.53
CA SER A 145 32.40 -6.17 9.81
C SER A 145 31.27 -6.33 8.77
N GLY A 146 30.45 -5.29 8.56
CA GLY A 146 29.33 -5.31 7.62
C GLY A 146 28.07 -6.00 8.14
N VAL A 147 28.04 -6.41 9.41
CA VAL A 147 26.86 -7.02 10.03
C VAL A 147 25.85 -5.93 10.42
N VAL A 148 24.59 -6.18 10.06
CA VAL A 148 23.47 -5.28 10.35
C VAL A 148 22.92 -5.54 11.75
N GLU A 149 22.84 -4.49 12.55
CA GLU A 149 22.14 -4.51 13.83
C GLU A 149 20.76 -3.87 13.67
N PHE A 150 19.69 -4.61 13.99
CA PHE A 150 18.32 -4.13 13.89
C PHE A 150 17.81 -3.58 15.22
N VAL A 151 16.90 -2.61 15.15
CA VAL A 151 16.16 -2.14 16.33
C VAL A 151 15.02 -3.12 16.64
N ASP A 152 14.91 -3.55 17.89
CA ASP A 152 13.75 -4.30 18.36
C ASP A 152 12.52 -3.39 18.32
N ASN A 153 11.56 -3.74 17.46
CA ASN A 153 10.31 -3.03 17.30
C ASN A 153 9.11 -3.76 17.92
N GLY A 154 9.34 -4.89 18.60
CA GLY A 154 8.30 -5.72 19.20
C GLY A 154 7.38 -6.42 18.19
N ARG A 155 7.82 -6.58 16.93
CA ARG A 155 6.99 -7.15 15.85
C ARG A 155 7.54 -8.47 15.32
N PRO A 156 6.70 -9.29 14.67
CA PRO A 156 7.09 -10.63 14.20
C PRO A 156 8.31 -10.64 13.27
N GLU A 157 8.54 -9.58 12.48
CA GLU A 157 9.71 -9.49 11.61
C GLU A 157 11.03 -9.45 12.39
N TYR A 158 11.07 -8.78 13.55
CA TYR A 158 12.25 -8.76 14.41
C TYR A 158 12.46 -10.12 15.08
N ASP A 159 11.39 -10.71 15.63
CA ASP A 159 11.46 -11.98 16.34
C ASP A 159 12.03 -13.13 15.51
N ARG A 160 11.79 -13.10 14.19
CA ARG A 160 12.32 -14.09 13.25
C ARG A 160 13.79 -13.90 12.92
N LEU A 161 14.29 -12.67 13.04
CA LEU A 161 15.65 -12.30 12.65
C LEU A 161 16.61 -12.13 13.83
N LYS A 162 16.12 -11.94 15.05
CA LYS A 162 16.95 -11.60 16.23
C LYS A 162 18.10 -12.56 16.54
N PHE A 163 18.01 -13.81 16.11
CA PHE A 163 19.06 -14.83 16.28
C PHE A 163 19.90 -15.10 15.03
N ARG A 164 19.72 -14.30 13.97
CA ARG A 164 20.45 -14.44 12.70
C ARG A 164 21.45 -13.31 12.55
N THR A 165 22.65 -13.67 12.11
CA THR A 165 23.67 -12.71 11.68
C THR A 165 23.43 -12.37 10.21
N ILE A 166 23.15 -11.10 9.90
CA ILE A 166 22.90 -10.64 8.54
C ILE A 166 24.04 -9.73 8.09
N GLN A 167 24.76 -10.14 7.05
CA GLN A 167 25.84 -9.39 6.40
C GLN A 167 25.53 -9.32 4.90
N PRO A 168 24.98 -8.20 4.40
CA PRO A 168 24.58 -8.08 3.00
C PRO A 168 25.78 -7.77 2.09
N ASP A 169 25.82 -8.39 0.92
CA ASP A 169 26.80 -8.05 -0.13
C ASP A 169 26.46 -6.75 -0.86
N VAL A 170 25.17 -6.44 -0.96
CA VAL A 170 24.64 -5.27 -1.69
C VAL A 170 23.54 -4.62 -0.86
N ILE A 171 23.59 -3.29 -0.77
CA ILE A 171 22.57 -2.46 -0.13
C ILE A 171 21.95 -1.57 -1.21
N VAL A 172 20.64 -1.66 -1.37
CA VAL A 172 19.86 -0.80 -2.28
C VAL A 172 18.98 0.14 -1.47
N LEU A 173 19.23 1.44 -1.57
CA LEU A 173 18.48 2.46 -0.83
C LEU A 173 17.26 2.92 -1.62
N CYS A 174 16.10 2.33 -1.30
CA CYS A 174 14.80 2.70 -1.86
C CYS A 174 14.12 3.83 -1.07
N THR A 175 14.84 4.90 -0.73
CA THR A 175 14.39 5.97 0.20
C THR A 175 13.49 7.04 -0.42
N GLY A 176 13.10 6.88 -1.69
CA GLY A 176 12.24 7.82 -2.42
C GLY A 176 13.01 8.93 -3.13
N TYR A 177 12.27 9.95 -3.58
CA TYR A 177 12.79 11.05 -4.42
C TYR A 177 12.35 12.40 -3.86
N GLN A 178 13.22 13.41 -3.99
CA GLN A 178 12.87 14.81 -3.74
C GLN A 178 12.55 15.51 -5.06
N GLN A 179 11.53 16.38 -5.04
CA GLN A 179 11.14 17.18 -6.20
C GLN A 179 11.81 18.56 -6.11
N THR A 180 12.44 18.99 -7.21
CA THR A 180 13.04 20.32 -7.32
C THR A 180 12.72 20.92 -8.69
N PHE A 181 12.67 22.25 -8.76
CA PHE A 181 12.39 23.00 -10.00
C PHE A 181 13.53 24.00 -10.27
N PRO A 182 14.67 23.56 -10.82
CA PRO A 182 15.86 24.40 -10.97
C PRO A 182 15.66 25.63 -11.84
N PHE A 183 14.71 25.57 -12.78
CA PHE A 183 14.38 26.63 -13.73
C PHE A 183 13.53 27.77 -13.14
N LEU A 184 12.97 27.62 -11.94
CA LEU A 184 12.23 28.70 -11.27
C LEU A 184 13.19 29.64 -10.52
N ASP A 185 12.88 30.93 -10.46
CA ASP A 185 13.71 31.88 -9.71
C ASP A 185 13.70 31.61 -8.20
N ASN A 186 14.73 32.07 -7.50
CA ASN A 186 14.90 31.83 -6.06
C ASN A 186 13.73 32.36 -5.23
N THR A 187 13.05 33.42 -5.67
CA THR A 187 11.81 33.94 -5.07
C THR A 187 10.66 32.93 -5.11
N HIS A 188 10.52 32.17 -6.22
CA HIS A 188 9.50 31.13 -6.37
C HIS A 188 9.95 29.78 -5.75
N LYS A 189 11.27 29.53 -5.67
CA LYS A 189 11.87 28.36 -4.98
C LYS A 189 11.74 28.44 -3.46
N THR A 190 11.92 29.61 -2.86
CA THR A 190 11.89 29.76 -1.38
C THR A 190 10.49 29.52 -0.81
N SER A 191 9.45 29.66 -1.66
CA SER A 191 8.05 29.38 -1.36
C SER A 191 7.57 27.96 -1.73
N THR A 192 8.46 27.03 -2.14
CA THR A 192 8.09 25.62 -2.32
C THR A 192 7.98 24.91 -0.97
N HIS A 193 7.06 25.38 -0.13
CA HIS A 193 6.38 24.47 0.80
C HIS A 193 5.86 23.27 0.01
N HIS A 194 5.81 22.11 0.64
CA HIS A 194 5.28 20.89 0.02
C HIS A 194 3.97 21.22 -0.71
N LEU A 195 3.83 20.81 -1.98
CA LEU A 195 2.72 21.19 -2.86
C LEU A 195 1.33 20.98 -2.22
N SER A 196 1.21 20.15 -1.20
CA SER A 196 0.02 20.06 -0.35
C SER A 196 -0.50 21.38 0.24
N SER A 197 0.33 22.43 0.36
CA SER A 197 -0.11 23.76 0.81
C SER A 197 -0.78 24.58 -0.31
N TYR A 198 -0.66 24.15 -1.57
CA TYR A 198 -1.19 24.85 -2.72
C TYR A 198 -2.68 24.57 -2.86
N VAL A 199 -3.41 25.45 -3.53
CA VAL A 199 -4.83 25.24 -3.81
C VAL A 199 -4.94 23.97 -4.64
N ARG A 200 -5.59 22.94 -4.07
CA ARG A 200 -5.74 21.59 -4.64
C ARG A 200 -4.42 20.89 -4.98
N GLY A 201 -3.29 21.37 -4.44
CA GLY A 201 -1.97 20.88 -4.80
C GLY A 201 -1.48 21.31 -6.18
N ILE A 202 -2.04 22.39 -6.76
CA ILE A 202 -1.77 22.81 -8.13
C ILE A 202 -1.13 24.21 -8.16
N TRP A 203 -1.80 25.25 -7.67
CA TRP A 203 -1.31 26.64 -7.75
C TRP A 203 -1.34 27.35 -6.40
N ARG A 204 -0.56 28.43 -6.29
CA ARG A 204 -0.52 29.26 -5.09
C ARG A 204 -1.72 30.20 -5.04
N ARG A 205 -2.32 30.40 -3.85
CA ARG A 205 -3.51 31.26 -3.71
C ARG A 205 -3.22 32.72 -4.10
N ASP A 206 -2.02 33.19 -3.79
CA ASP A 206 -1.51 34.54 -4.07
C ASP A 206 -0.96 34.70 -5.49
N GLU A 207 -0.69 33.61 -6.20
CA GLU A 207 -0.09 33.61 -7.54
C GLU A 207 -0.74 32.53 -8.42
N PRO A 208 -1.96 32.76 -8.94
CA PRO A 208 -2.70 31.76 -9.71
C PRO A 208 -2.22 31.61 -11.16
N ALA A 209 -1.28 32.45 -11.62
CA ALA A 209 -0.77 32.40 -13.00
C ALA A 209 0.14 31.19 -13.29
N MET A 210 0.59 30.48 -12.25
CA MET A 210 1.47 29.31 -12.37
C MET A 210 0.88 28.11 -11.63
N GLY A 211 0.76 26.98 -12.33
CA GLY A 211 0.24 25.72 -11.79
C GLY A 211 1.19 24.54 -12.00
N PHE A 212 1.26 23.64 -11.02
CA PHE A 212 2.04 22.41 -11.03
C PHE A 212 1.13 21.22 -11.32
N ILE A 213 1.26 20.64 -12.50
CA ILE A 213 0.40 19.53 -12.99
C ILE A 213 1.13 18.20 -12.90
N GLY A 214 0.44 17.15 -12.45
CA GLY A 214 1.00 15.79 -12.35
C GLY A 214 1.86 15.52 -11.12
N PHE A 215 1.98 16.50 -10.21
CA PHE A 215 2.75 16.37 -8.97
C PHE A 215 1.92 15.88 -7.78
N VAL A 216 0.60 15.79 -7.93
CA VAL A 216 -0.27 15.17 -6.93
C VAL A 216 -0.35 13.68 -7.19
N ARG A 217 0.00 12.87 -6.18
CA ARG A 217 -0.09 11.41 -6.26
C ARG A 217 -1.34 10.93 -5.52
N PRO A 218 -2.31 10.29 -6.21
CA PRO A 218 -3.46 9.72 -5.53
C PRO A 218 -3.05 8.48 -4.72
N SER A 219 -3.62 8.32 -3.51
CA SER A 219 -3.48 7.11 -2.70
C SER A 219 -3.98 5.85 -3.41
N LEU A 220 -5.08 6.01 -4.15
CA LEU A 220 -5.69 5.03 -5.04
C LEU A 220 -6.04 5.71 -6.37
N GLY A 221 -5.49 5.21 -7.47
CA GLY A 221 -5.67 5.80 -8.80
C GLY A 221 -4.37 6.01 -9.57
N ALA A 222 -4.47 6.70 -10.70
CA ALA A 222 -3.38 6.93 -11.64
C ALA A 222 -3.12 8.43 -11.82
N ILE A 223 -1.86 8.81 -12.04
CA ILE A 223 -1.44 10.20 -12.26
C ILE A 223 -2.02 10.76 -13.57
N PRO A 224 -2.01 10.04 -14.72
CA PRO A 224 -2.49 10.61 -15.98
C PRO A 224 -3.91 11.21 -15.95
N PRO A 225 -4.98 10.50 -15.51
CA PRO A 225 -6.32 11.09 -15.45
C PRO A 225 -6.42 12.21 -14.42
N LEU A 226 -5.62 12.17 -13.35
CA LEU A 226 -5.59 13.26 -12.38
C LEU A 226 -4.94 14.51 -12.99
N ALA A 227 -3.82 14.35 -13.70
CA ALA A 227 -3.15 15.44 -14.39
C ALA A 227 -4.05 16.09 -15.45
N GLU A 228 -4.83 15.28 -16.19
CA GLU A 228 -5.86 15.77 -17.11
C GLU A 228 -6.90 16.65 -16.38
N MET A 229 -7.47 16.17 -15.28
CA MET A 229 -8.40 16.98 -14.47
C MET A 229 -7.75 18.23 -13.90
N GLN A 230 -6.48 18.17 -13.49
CA GLN A 230 -5.75 19.34 -13.00
C GLN A 230 -5.57 20.39 -14.09
N ALA A 231 -5.39 19.98 -15.35
CA ALA A 231 -5.23 20.89 -16.48
C ALA A 231 -6.55 21.53 -16.97
N GLN A 232 -7.70 20.96 -16.58
CA GLN A 232 -9.03 21.49 -16.91
C GLN A 232 -9.55 22.56 -15.94
N LEU A 233 -8.90 22.72 -14.78
CA LEU A 233 -9.26 23.69 -13.73
C LEU A 233 -8.77 25.09 -14.05
#